data_AF-A0A1V6C445-F1
#
_entry.id   AF-A0A1V6C445-F1
#
_cell.length_a   1.000
_cell.length_b   1.000
_cell.length_c   1.000
_cell.angle_alpha   90.00
_cell.angle_beta   90.00
_cell.angle_gamma   90.00
#
_symmetry.space_group_name_H-M   'P 1'
#
loop_
_entity.id
_entity.type
_entity.pdbx_description
1 polymer ?
#
loop_
_entity_poly.entity_id
_entity_poly.type
_entity_poly.pdbx_seq_one_letter_code
_entity_poly.pdbx_strand_id
1 'polypeptide(L)'
;MKKILTIAAVILTGTCVLFAAEQAPAKGMKDKGKQSENMKRPGGGMGLYSQVNLTEEQKSKIQEIFKNAGDQMKAVRNDTTLDEAQKRTRSREIMQTAQKQADEVLTPEQKTKIDQLRAQKQEEMKKQIREKKKEKPEGKPAAN
;
A
#
# COMPACT_ATOMS: atom_id res chain seq x y z
N MET A 1 37.94 -23.12 25.56
CA MET A 1 38.92 -24.14 25.11
C MET A 1 38.12 -25.41 24.85
N LYS A 2 38.03 -26.05 23.67
CA LYS A 2 38.86 -26.07 22.46
C LYS A 2 37.93 -26.20 21.24
N LYS A 3 38.29 -25.53 20.15
CA LYS A 3 37.73 -25.70 18.81
C LYS A 3 38.27 -27.02 18.26
N ILE A 4 37.44 -27.89 17.69
CA ILE A 4 37.91 -29.04 16.91
C ILE A 4 37.69 -28.72 15.44
N LEU A 5 38.80 -28.82 14.73
CA LEU A 5 39.11 -28.38 13.39
C LEU A 5 39.07 -29.61 12.46
N THR A 6 38.61 -29.41 11.20
CA THR A 6 39.06 -30.04 9.93
C THR A 6 38.95 -31.58 9.73
N ILE A 7 38.14 -32.06 8.76
CA ILE A 7 38.38 -32.30 7.31
C ILE A 7 39.26 -33.54 7.00
N ALA A 8 38.67 -34.55 6.33
CA ALA A 8 39.23 -35.39 5.23
C ALA A 8 38.21 -36.54 4.95
N ALA A 9 37.49 -36.65 3.82
CA ALA A 9 37.87 -36.92 2.43
C ALA A 9 38.27 -38.38 2.12
N VAL A 10 37.33 -39.21 1.61
CA VAL A 10 37.51 -40.39 0.71
C VAL A 10 36.11 -40.63 0.05
N ILE A 11 35.82 -40.33 -1.22
CA ILE A 11 36.23 -40.86 -2.54
C ILE A 11 35.62 -42.24 -2.90
N LEU A 12 34.59 -42.14 -3.76
CA LEU A 12 34.26 -42.93 -4.97
C LEU A 12 33.51 -44.28 -4.96
N THR A 13 32.62 -44.32 -5.96
CA THR A 13 31.88 -45.42 -6.62
C THR A 13 30.63 -45.91 -5.90
N GLY A 14 29.46 -46.03 -6.52
CA GLY A 14 29.08 -45.88 -7.92
C GLY A 14 28.07 -46.98 -8.27
N THR A 15 26.79 -46.76 -7.98
CA THR A 15 25.73 -47.72 -8.34
C THR A 15 24.61 -46.98 -9.05
N CYS A 16 24.50 -47.22 -10.36
CA CYS A 16 23.36 -46.85 -11.19
C CYS A 16 22.10 -47.55 -10.67
N VAL A 17 21.07 -46.77 -10.36
CA VAL A 17 19.68 -47.22 -10.52
C VAL A 17 18.99 -46.21 -11.41
N LEU A 18 18.67 -46.66 -12.63
CA LEU A 18 17.72 -46.02 -13.53
C LEU A 18 16.33 -46.14 -12.90
N PHE A 19 15.85 -45.07 -12.29
CA PHE A 19 14.41 -44.85 -12.11
C PHE A 19 14.03 -43.64 -12.96
N ALA A 20 13.54 -43.93 -14.16
CA ALA A 20 12.69 -43.01 -14.90
C ALA A 20 11.33 -42.97 -14.18
N ALA A 21 11.16 -41.97 -13.32
CA ALA A 21 9.88 -41.57 -12.78
C ALA A 21 9.87 -40.04 -12.61
N GLU A 22 9.40 -39.38 -13.66
CA GLU A 22 8.54 -38.21 -13.59
C GLU A 22 9.00 -37.01 -12.75
N GLN A 23 9.92 -36.21 -13.30
CA GLN A 23 9.95 -34.78 -13.01
C GLN A 23 9.35 -34.03 -14.19
N ALA A 24 8.04 -33.82 -14.15
CA ALA A 24 7.44 -32.71 -14.86
C ALA A 24 7.80 -31.43 -14.11
N PRO A 25 8.56 -30.48 -14.69
CA PRO A 25 8.61 -29.14 -14.12
C PRO A 25 7.24 -28.52 -14.37
N ALA A 26 6.40 -28.46 -13.33
CA ALA A 26 5.23 -27.60 -13.29
C ALA A 26 5.70 -26.13 -13.38
N LYS A 27 6.00 -25.69 -14.60
CA LYS A 27 6.25 -24.30 -14.96
C LYS A 27 4.89 -23.62 -15.01
N GLY A 28 4.35 -23.29 -13.85
CA GLY A 28 2.98 -22.80 -13.75
C GLY A 28 2.62 -22.28 -12.37
N MET A 29 3.15 -21.11 -12.01
CA MET A 29 2.34 -19.93 -11.69
C MET A 29 3.31 -18.83 -11.27
N LYS A 30 3.24 -17.72 -11.99
CA LYS A 30 4.06 -16.53 -11.78
C LYS A 30 3.94 -16.08 -10.32
N ASP A 31 5.10 -16.01 -9.67
CA ASP A 31 5.39 -15.09 -8.57
C ASP A 31 4.75 -13.72 -8.86
N LYS A 32 3.58 -13.46 -8.24
CA LYS A 32 3.00 -12.11 -8.13
C LYS A 32 3.31 -11.53 -6.75
N GLY A 33 4.48 -11.84 -6.21
CA GLY A 33 4.93 -11.42 -4.89
C GLY A 33 5.97 -10.31 -4.90
N LYS A 34 6.26 -9.63 -6.02
CA LYS A 34 7.29 -8.57 -6.05
C LYS A 34 6.97 -7.43 -7.01
N GLN A 35 5.94 -6.64 -6.72
CA GLN A 35 5.88 -5.27 -7.24
C GLN A 35 4.99 -4.36 -6.38
N SER A 36 5.48 -3.99 -5.20
CA SER A 36 5.05 -2.74 -4.55
C SER A 36 6.16 -2.11 -3.71
N GLU A 37 7.40 -2.56 -3.93
CA GLU A 37 8.53 -1.89 -3.32
C GLU A 37 8.78 -0.61 -4.13
N ASN A 38 8.54 0.53 -3.47
CA ASN A 38 9.03 1.83 -3.89
C ASN A 38 8.22 2.63 -4.94
N MET A 39 6.88 2.60 -4.92
CA MET A 39 6.15 3.79 -5.39
C MET A 39 6.19 4.86 -4.29
N LYS A 40 7.36 5.45 -4.05
CA LYS A 40 7.47 6.73 -3.34
C LYS A 40 6.66 7.73 -4.18
N ARG A 41 5.38 7.90 -3.84
CA ARG A 41 4.55 8.96 -4.45
C ARG A 41 5.28 10.27 -4.14
N PRO A 42 5.77 11.01 -5.15
CA PRO A 42 6.43 12.28 -4.89
C PRO A 42 5.38 13.20 -4.24
N GLY A 43 5.66 13.70 -3.04
CA GLY A 43 4.72 14.49 -2.23
C GLY A 43 4.17 13.76 -1.01
N GLY A 44 5.05 13.16 -0.19
CA GLY A 44 4.73 12.37 1.00
C GLY A 44 3.52 12.91 1.77
N GLY A 45 2.42 12.17 1.76
CA GLY A 45 1.21 12.42 2.55
C GLY A 45 0.43 13.72 2.29
N MET A 46 1.04 14.75 1.68
CA MET A 46 0.52 16.12 1.65
C MET A 46 -0.69 16.35 0.75
N GLY A 47 -0.98 15.43 -0.18
CA GLY A 47 -2.26 15.41 -0.91
C GLY A 47 -2.70 16.76 -1.49
N LEU A 48 -3.84 17.28 -1.04
CA LEU A 48 -4.38 18.57 -1.48
C LEU A 48 -3.71 19.77 -0.79
N TYR A 49 -3.08 19.57 0.37
CA TYR A 49 -2.42 20.63 1.15
C TYR A 49 -1.24 21.25 0.41
N SER A 50 -0.60 20.51 -0.51
CA SER A 50 0.46 21.06 -1.37
C SER A 50 -0.04 22.01 -2.47
N GLN A 51 -1.36 22.17 -2.63
CA GLN A 51 -1.97 23.03 -3.67
C GLN A 51 -2.38 24.41 -3.15
N VAL A 52 -2.13 24.68 -1.86
CA VAL A 52 -2.36 25.98 -1.24
C VAL A 52 -1.03 26.57 -0.76
N ASN A 53 -0.97 27.90 -0.67
CA ASN A 53 0.25 28.59 -0.26
C ASN A 53 0.42 28.43 1.25
N LEU A 54 1.13 27.38 1.67
CA LEU A 54 1.46 27.12 3.07
C LEU A 54 2.73 27.88 3.47
N THR A 55 2.78 28.35 4.72
CA THR A 55 4.06 28.78 5.32
C THR A 55 4.95 27.57 5.58
N GLU A 56 6.26 27.78 5.74
CA GLU A 56 7.18 26.67 6.08
C GLU A 56 6.83 26.01 7.42
N GLU A 57 6.34 26.79 8.39
CA GLU A 57 5.87 26.25 9.67
C GLU A 57 4.63 25.36 9.49
N GLN A 58 3.64 25.81 8.72
CA GLN A 58 2.43 25.02 8.43
C GLN A 58 2.79 23.73 7.71
N LYS A 59 3.68 23.81 6.72
CA LYS A 59 4.18 22.66 5.96
C LYS A 59 4.87 21.64 6.86
N SER A 60 5.74 22.09 7.77
CA SER A 60 6.42 21.21 8.72
C SER A 60 5.43 20.48 9.63
N LYS A 61 4.46 21.21 10.22
CA LYS A 61 3.42 20.63 11.08
C LYS A 61 2.57 19.60 10.33
N ILE A 62 2.12 19.94 9.12
CA ILE A 62 1.30 19.06 8.29
C ILE A 62 2.09 17.80 7.88
N GLN A 63 3.37 17.94 7.53
CA GLN A 63 4.23 16.79 7.22
C GLN A 63 4.40 15.85 8.42
N GLU A 64 4.56 16.38 9.62
CA GLU A 64 4.66 15.59 10.84
C GLU A 64 3.36 14.82 11.13
N ILE A 65 2.20 15.48 11.01
CA ILE A 65 0.88 14.87 11.15
C ILE A 65 0.74 13.68 10.19
N PHE A 66 1.06 13.86 8.91
CA PHE A 66 0.94 12.79 7.91
C PHE A 66 2.03 11.71 8.04
N LYS A 67 3.20 12.05 8.56
CA LYS A 67 4.23 11.05 8.90
C LYS A 67 3.73 10.13 10.01
N ASN A 68 3.17 10.69 11.09
CA ASN A 68 2.61 9.93 12.20
C ASN A 68 1.46 9.02 11.73
N ALA A 69 0.52 9.57 10.97
CA ALA A 69 -0.55 8.79 10.34
C ALA A 69 -0.01 7.66 9.45
N GLY A 70 1.08 7.92 8.72
CA GLY A 70 1.80 6.91 7.93
C GLY A 70 2.34 5.76 8.78
N ASP A 71 2.91 6.06 9.95
CA ASP A 71 3.44 5.06 10.87
C ASP A 71 2.30 4.24 11.53
N GLN A 72 1.19 4.89 11.91
CA GLN A 72 -0.01 4.19 12.40
C GLN A 72 -0.64 3.26 11.35
N MET A 73 -0.70 3.69 10.09
CA MET A 73 -1.17 2.83 9.00
C MET A 73 -0.29 1.60 8.79
N LYS A 74 1.03 1.72 8.93
CA LYS A 74 1.94 0.56 8.86
C LYS A 74 1.63 -0.43 9.98
N ALA A 75 1.37 0.07 11.19
CA ALA A 75 0.97 -0.78 12.31
C ALA A 75 -0.33 -1.52 12.01
N VAL A 76 -1.38 -0.83 11.55
CA VAL A 76 -2.66 -1.47 11.16
C VAL A 76 -2.48 -2.50 10.05
N ARG A 77 -1.63 -2.22 9.06
CA ARG A 77 -1.37 -3.15 7.96
C ARG A 77 -0.72 -4.45 8.44
N ASN A 78 0.24 -4.34 9.36
CA ASN A 78 1.01 -5.45 9.89
C ASN A 78 0.30 -6.18 11.05
N ASP A 79 -0.80 -5.64 11.58
CA ASP A 79 -1.58 -6.27 12.64
C ASP A 79 -2.28 -7.53 12.11
N THR A 80 -1.87 -8.70 12.61
CA THR A 80 -2.43 -10.00 12.23
C THR A 80 -3.71 -10.35 12.98
N THR A 81 -4.11 -9.55 13.97
CA THR A 81 -5.33 -9.77 14.76
C THR A 81 -6.57 -9.18 14.08
N LEU A 82 -6.38 -8.36 13.04
CA LEU A 82 -7.45 -7.68 12.32
C LEU A 82 -7.76 -8.33 11.00
N ASP A 83 -9.06 -8.41 10.69
CA ASP A 83 -9.52 -8.71 9.34
C ASP A 83 -9.39 -7.48 8.41
N GLU A 84 -9.60 -7.71 7.11
CA GLU A 84 -9.49 -6.66 6.09
C GLU A 84 -10.52 -5.54 6.24
N ALA A 85 -11.72 -5.81 6.74
CA ALA A 85 -12.74 -4.80 6.95
C ALA A 85 -12.35 -3.89 8.12
N GLN A 86 -11.88 -4.46 9.22
CA GLN A 86 -11.36 -3.75 10.38
C GLN A 86 -10.13 -2.91 10.03
N LYS A 87 -9.17 -3.47 9.26
CA LYS A 87 -8.01 -2.71 8.76
C LYS A 87 -8.42 -1.51 7.93
N ARG A 88 -9.41 -1.66 7.04
CA ARG A 88 -9.95 -0.56 6.23
C ARG A 88 -10.60 0.52 7.08
N THR A 89 -11.42 0.13 8.06
CA THR A 89 -12.07 1.07 8.98
C THR A 89 -11.03 1.86 9.78
N ARG A 90 -10.08 1.18 10.44
CA ARG A 90 -9.02 1.84 11.20
C ARG A 90 -8.15 2.75 10.34
N SER A 91 -7.79 2.30 9.14
CA SER A 91 -7.01 3.12 8.20
C SER A 91 -7.76 4.38 7.79
N ARG A 92 -9.09 4.29 7.60
CA ARG A 92 -9.94 5.45 7.30
C ARG A 92 -9.97 6.42 8.47
N GLU A 93 -10.14 5.92 9.70
CA GLU A 93 -10.16 6.75 10.91
C GLU A 93 -8.83 7.48 11.11
N ILE A 94 -7.70 6.79 10.97
CA ILE A 94 -6.35 7.40 11.03
C ILE A 94 -6.25 8.56 10.04
N MET A 95 -6.67 8.33 8.79
CA MET A 95 -6.62 9.36 7.75
C MET A 95 -7.57 10.52 8.00
N GLN A 96 -8.77 10.27 8.54
CA GLN A 96 -9.71 11.33 8.90
C GLN A 96 -9.19 12.18 10.05
N THR A 97 -8.61 11.56 11.07
CA THR A 97 -8.00 12.27 12.20
C THR A 97 -6.84 13.14 11.73
N ALA A 98 -5.94 12.59 10.92
CA ALA A 98 -4.82 13.34 10.36
C ALA A 98 -5.28 14.56 9.53
N GLN A 99 -6.34 14.39 8.72
CA GLN A 99 -6.91 15.51 7.95
C GLN A 99 -7.50 16.60 8.85
N LYS A 100 -8.21 16.23 9.92
CA LYS A 100 -8.76 17.20 10.88
C LYS A 100 -7.64 18.00 11.55
N GLN A 101 -6.60 17.32 12.03
CA GLN A 101 -5.44 17.98 12.63
C GLN A 101 -4.71 18.89 11.64
N ALA A 102 -4.57 18.47 10.37
CA ALA A 102 -3.95 19.30 9.34
C ALA A 102 -4.82 20.53 9.01
N ASP A 103 -6.15 20.40 9.02
CA ASP A 103 -7.07 21.52 8.77
C ASP A 103 -7.03 22.58 9.87
N GLU A 104 -6.69 22.20 11.11
CA GLU A 104 -6.52 23.13 12.25
C GLU A 104 -5.26 24.00 12.13
N VAL A 105 -4.28 23.58 11.32
CA VAL A 105 -3.05 24.34 11.04
C VAL A 105 -3.27 25.43 9.99
N LEU A 106 -4.35 25.34 9.22
CA LEU A 106 -4.64 26.24 8.10
C LEU A 106 -5.34 27.52 8.54
N THR A 107 -5.16 28.58 7.76
CA THR A 107 -6.02 29.76 7.85
C THR A 107 -7.42 29.46 7.29
N PRO A 108 -8.45 30.24 7.67
CA PRO A 108 -9.81 30.05 7.12
C PRO A 108 -9.86 30.09 5.59
N GLU A 109 -9.07 30.97 4.97
CA GLU A 109 -8.98 31.10 3.51
C GLU A 109 -8.34 29.86 2.85
N GLN A 110 -7.23 29.37 3.42
CA GLN A 110 -6.57 28.15 2.95
C GLN A 110 -7.50 26.94 3.08
N LYS A 111 -8.20 26.81 4.21
CA LYS A 111 -9.18 25.74 4.45
C LYS A 111 -10.31 25.76 3.42
N THR A 112 -10.85 26.94 3.14
CA THR A 112 -11.89 27.12 2.10
C THR A 112 -11.40 26.63 0.73
N LYS A 113 -10.17 26.97 0.34
CA LYS A 113 -9.58 26.49 -0.92
C LYS A 113 -9.38 24.97 -0.93
N ILE A 114 -8.96 24.38 0.19
CA ILE A 114 -8.84 22.92 0.32
C ILE A 114 -10.20 22.24 0.18
N ASP A 115 -11.26 22.77 0.80
CA ASP A 115 -12.60 22.19 0.73
C ASP A 115 -13.17 22.24 -0.70
N GLN A 116 -12.89 23.31 -1.45
CA GLN A 116 -13.23 23.39 -2.88
C GLN A 116 -12.49 22.32 -3.69
N LEU A 117 -11.19 22.15 -3.47
CA LEU A 117 -10.39 21.11 -4.13
C LEU A 117 -10.88 19.69 -3.79
N ARG A 118 -11.29 19.47 -2.53
CA ARG A 118 -11.91 18.20 -2.09
C ARG A 118 -13.20 17.94 -2.85
N ALA A 119 -14.08 18.93 -2.96
CA ALA A 119 -15.35 18.80 -3.67
C ALA A 119 -15.14 18.49 -5.16
N GLN A 120 -14.23 19.22 -5.82
CA GLN A 120 -13.89 18.99 -7.23
C GLN A 120 -13.38 17.56 -7.46
N LYS A 121 -12.47 17.08 -6.61
CA LYS A 121 -11.93 15.72 -6.71
C LYS A 121 -13.00 14.65 -6.47
N GLN A 122 -13.95 14.90 -5.58
CA GLN A 122 -15.07 14.00 -5.37
C GLN A 122 -15.98 13.92 -6.60
N GLU A 123 -16.30 15.05 -7.22
CA GLU A 123 -17.09 15.08 -8.46
C GLU A 123 -16.37 14.40 -9.62
N GLU A 124 -15.08 14.63 -9.77
CA GLU A 124 -14.26 13.94 -10.77
C GLU A 124 -14.28 12.42 -10.56
N MET A 125 -14.10 11.97 -9.31
CA MET A 125 -14.17 10.55 -8.96
C MET A 125 -15.56 9.96 -9.31
N LYS A 126 -16.65 10.64 -8.95
CA LYS A 126 -18.01 10.22 -9.27
C LYS A 126 -18.22 10.11 -10.79
N LYS A 127 -17.72 11.09 -11.55
CA LYS A 127 -17.79 11.09 -13.01
C LYS A 127 -17.05 9.89 -13.60
N GLN A 128 -15.82 9.63 -13.16
CA GLN A 128 -15.03 8.47 -13.60
C GLN A 128 -15.74 7.15 -13.28
N ILE A 129 -16.34 7.02 -12.09
CA ILE A 129 -17.13 5.84 -11.72
C ILE A 129 -18.33 5.67 -12.65
N ARG A 130 -19.05 6.76 -12.94
CA ARG A 130 -20.21 6.74 -13.84
C ARG A 130 -19.82 6.35 -15.27
N GLU A 131 -18.71 6.86 -15.79
CA GLU A 131 -18.20 6.53 -17.11
C GLU A 131 -17.80 5.05 -17.20
N LYS A 132 -17.04 4.54 -16.22
CA LYS A 132 -16.70 3.11 -16.14
C LYS A 132 -17.92 2.19 -16.07
N LYS A 133 -19.01 2.63 -15.42
CA LYS A 133 -20.28 1.89 -15.40
C LYS A 133 -20.97 1.87 -16.77
N LYS A 134 -20.86 2.95 -17.56
CA LYS A 134 -21.43 3.01 -18.92
C LYS A 134 -20.64 2.16 -19.92
N GLU A 135 -19.32 2.10 -19.79
CA GLU A 135 -18.44 1.31 -20.66
C GLU A 135 -18.55 -0.20 -20.41
N LYS A 136 -18.99 -0.62 -19.22
CA LYS A 136 -19.23 -2.02 -18.88
C LYS A 136 -20.72 -2.24 -18.60
N PRO A 137 -21.58 -2.38 -19.63
CA PRO A 137 -22.99 -2.67 -19.41
C PRO A 137 -23.11 -3.98 -18.63
N GLU A 138 -23.86 -3.94 -17.54
CA GLU A 138 -24.19 -5.10 -16.71
C GLU A 138 -24.87 -6.16 -17.58
N GLY A 139 -24.22 -7.31 -17.78
CA GLY A 139 -24.81 -8.40 -18.56
C GLY A 139 -23.89 -9.58 -18.80
N LYS A 140 -23.70 -10.43 -17.78
CA LYS A 140 -23.96 -11.88 -17.82
C LYS A 140 -24.18 -12.36 -16.38
N PRO A 141 -25.32 -12.98 -16.02
CA PRO A 141 -25.37 -13.78 -14.80
C PRO A 141 -24.35 -14.91 -14.95
N ALA A 142 -23.60 -15.20 -13.88
CA ALA A 142 -22.83 -16.43 -13.82
C ALA A 142 -23.84 -17.58 -13.87
N ALA A 143 -23.86 -18.31 -14.99
CA ALA A 143 -24.56 -19.58 -15.07
C ALA A 143 -23.90 -20.54 -14.09
N ASN A 144 -24.67 -21.01 -13.12
CA ASN A 144 -24.49 -22.28 -12.44
C ASN A 144 -25.77 -23.07 -12.65
#